data_AF-B3PFK2-F1
#
_entry.id   AF-B3PFK2-F1
#
_cell.length_a   1.000
_cell.length_b   1.000
_cell.length_c   1.000
_cell.angle_alpha   90.00
_cell.angle_beta   90.00
_cell.angle_gamma   90.00
#
_symmetry.space_group_name_H-M   'P 1'
#
loop_
_entity.id
_entity.type
_entity.pdbx_description
1 polymer ?
#
loop_
_entity_poly.entity_id
_entity_poly.type
_entity_poly.pdbx_seq_one_letter_code
_entity_poly.pdbx_strand_id
1 'polypeptide(L)'
;MLFRALLLVVTLGFSWTVCAEPETPEDYVKIFQSTNLPDQEKAAQSLEWAGISSPRLYDLVEAKALEYLPRATDRTNVNYVAHLTNALAYSGNEKYRPTIEKIIQDAPHKRLKKYATQALGQLSLYSQLNPLIAPKPWPEYTHPSLEQRLVNMLNSGNDELVRMAAKRIHFTNNYQPELLALLSAGIQQRYQQPMGGLALDTTAWMCRALAGSRDEQYKALIEQVAKGAKEKKLAKYAKKYLSYFGQ
;
A
#
# COMPACT_ATOMS: atom_id res chain seq x y z
N MET A 1 -6.28 14.29 24.57
CA MET A 1 -7.24 13.50 23.76
C MET A 1 -6.51 13.04 22.51
N LEU A 2 -6.11 11.77 22.46
CA LEU A 2 -5.30 11.20 21.37
C LEU A 2 -6.22 10.79 20.21
N PHE A 3 -6.12 11.49 19.08
CA PHE A 3 -6.77 11.12 17.83
C PHE A 3 -6.23 9.77 17.36
N ARG A 4 -7.04 8.72 17.49
CA ARG A 4 -6.84 7.44 16.80
C ARG A 4 -7.20 7.65 15.33
N ALA A 5 -6.20 7.86 14.47
CA ALA A 5 -6.37 7.77 13.02
C ALA A 5 -6.62 6.29 12.67
N LEU A 6 -7.90 5.90 12.60
CA LEU A 6 -8.30 4.62 12.05
C LEU A 6 -8.16 4.71 10.53
N LEU A 7 -7.08 4.13 9.99
CA LEU A 7 -6.83 4.03 8.55
C LEU A 7 -7.89 3.09 7.94
N LEU A 8 -9.03 3.68 7.59
CA LEU A 8 -10.20 2.99 7.06
C LEU A 8 -9.96 2.78 5.56
N VAL A 9 -9.31 1.67 5.22
CA VAL A 9 -9.16 1.21 3.83
C VAL A 9 -10.55 0.93 3.28
N VAL A 10 -11.09 1.86 2.50
CA VAL A 10 -12.35 1.66 1.80
C VAL A 10 -12.06 0.79 0.58
N THR A 11 -12.33 -0.51 0.71
CA THR A 11 -12.26 -1.46 -0.39
C THR A 11 -13.37 -1.16 -1.40
N LEU A 12 -13.05 -0.39 -2.42
CA LEU A 12 -13.78 -0.41 -3.69
C LEU A 12 -13.55 -1.79 -4.33
N GLY A 13 -14.62 -2.42 -4.83
CA GLY A 13 -14.58 -3.82 -5.29
C GLY A 13 -13.52 -4.04 -6.36
N PHE A 14 -12.52 -4.86 -6.04
CA PHE A 14 -11.42 -5.20 -6.93
C PHE A 14 -11.84 -6.30 -7.89
N SER A 15 -11.89 -6.00 -9.19
CA SER A 15 -11.74 -7.01 -10.23
C SER A 15 -10.24 -7.15 -10.52
N TRP A 16 -9.61 -8.18 -9.96
CA TRP A 16 -8.19 -8.48 -10.12
C TRP A 16 -7.94 -9.06 -11.52
N THR A 17 -7.94 -8.21 -12.54
CA THR A 17 -7.16 -8.54 -13.75
C THR A 17 -5.71 -8.26 -13.42
N VAL A 18 -4.90 -9.32 -13.31
CA VAL A 18 -3.44 -9.26 -13.15
C VAL A 18 -2.88 -8.61 -14.41
N CYS A 19 -2.87 -7.28 -14.44
CA CYS A 19 -2.01 -6.52 -15.32
C CYS A 19 -0.69 -6.35 -14.56
N ALA A 20 0.44 -6.52 -15.24
CA ALA A 20 1.75 -6.30 -14.64
C ALA A 20 1.81 -4.87 -14.09
N GLU A 21 2.25 -4.73 -12.85
CA GLU A 21 2.39 -3.41 -12.26
C GLU A 21 3.49 -2.62 -12.96
N PRO A 22 3.40 -1.27 -13.00
CA PRO A 22 4.45 -0.47 -13.60
C PRO A 22 5.77 -0.71 -12.85
N GLU A 23 6.80 -1.12 -13.59
CA GLU A 23 8.10 -1.48 -13.01
C GLU A 23 8.93 -0.23 -12.70
N THR A 24 8.81 0.80 -13.56
CA THR A 24 9.58 2.05 -13.47
C THR A 24 8.70 3.30 -13.35
N PRO A 25 9.19 4.41 -12.78
CA PRO A 25 8.50 5.70 -12.81
C PRO A 25 8.13 6.17 -14.23
N GLU A 26 8.94 5.84 -15.23
CA GLU A 26 8.67 6.14 -16.64
C GLU A 26 7.43 5.41 -17.17
N ASP A 27 7.17 4.19 -16.70
CA ASP A 27 5.96 3.46 -17.09
C ASP A 27 4.70 4.09 -16.53
N TYR A 28 4.75 4.61 -15.29
CA TYR A 28 3.68 5.44 -14.75
C TYR A 28 3.44 6.67 -15.62
N VAL A 29 4.50 7.38 -16.01
CA VAL A 29 4.39 8.56 -16.89
C VAL A 29 3.71 8.19 -18.21
N LYS A 30 4.11 7.10 -18.86
CA LYS A 30 3.47 6.63 -20.11
C LYS A 30 1.98 6.31 -19.90
N ILE A 31 1.63 5.65 -18.80
CA ILE A 31 0.23 5.30 -18.47
C ILE A 31 -0.61 6.57 -18.31
N PHE A 32 -0.15 7.56 -17.56
CA PHE A 32 -0.89 8.82 -17.35
C PHE A 32 -0.91 9.75 -18.58
N GLN A 33 0.00 9.55 -19.53
CA GLN A 33 -0.05 10.20 -20.84
C GLN A 33 -1.02 9.53 -21.82
N SER A 34 -1.37 8.26 -21.58
CA SER A 34 -2.35 7.53 -22.41
C SER A 34 -3.79 7.98 -22.16
N THR A 35 -4.75 7.38 -22.86
CA THR A 35 -6.20 7.60 -22.67
C THR A 35 -6.90 6.43 -21.98
N ASN A 36 -6.16 5.39 -21.55
CA ASN A 36 -6.73 4.19 -20.95
C ASN A 36 -7.02 4.41 -19.46
N LEU A 37 -8.27 4.75 -19.13
CA LEU A 37 -8.70 5.03 -17.76
C LEU A 37 -8.54 3.84 -16.81
N PRO A 38 -8.91 2.58 -17.19
CA PRO A 38 -8.63 1.42 -16.36
C PRO A 38 -7.16 1.27 -15.97
N ASP A 39 -6.22 1.49 -16.89
CA ASP A 39 -4.79 1.37 -16.61
C ASP A 39 -4.31 2.51 -15.70
N GLN A 40 -4.82 3.73 -15.92
CA GLN A 40 -4.55 4.88 -15.05
C GLN A 40 -5.08 4.68 -13.63
N GLU A 41 -6.25 4.06 -13.47
CA GLU A 41 -6.82 3.74 -12.16
C GLU A 41 -5.94 2.73 -11.41
N LYS A 42 -5.48 1.68 -12.11
CA LYS A 42 -4.57 0.67 -11.53
C LYS A 42 -3.22 1.28 -11.16
N ALA A 43 -2.65 2.10 -12.04
CA ALA A 43 -1.41 2.81 -11.77
C ALA A 43 -1.54 3.80 -10.60
N ALA A 44 -2.66 4.52 -10.50
CA ALA A 44 -2.94 5.41 -9.38
C ALA A 44 -2.98 4.66 -8.04
N GLN A 45 -3.59 3.46 -8.03
CA GLN A 45 -3.58 2.60 -6.86
C GLN A 45 -2.16 2.14 -6.51
N SER A 46 -1.34 1.79 -7.51
CA SER A 46 -0.01 1.25 -7.24
C SER A 46 1.03 2.26 -6.77
N LEU A 47 0.73 3.55 -6.86
CA LEU A 47 1.56 4.60 -6.28
C LEU A 47 1.63 4.54 -4.76
N GLU A 48 0.69 3.85 -4.09
CA GLU A 48 0.67 3.67 -2.62
C GLU A 48 1.98 3.05 -2.08
N TRP A 49 2.64 2.18 -2.85
CA TRP A 49 3.89 1.52 -2.46
C TRP A 49 5.03 1.80 -3.45
N ALA A 50 4.89 2.84 -4.27
CA ALA A 50 5.91 3.17 -5.26
C ALA A 50 7.09 3.95 -4.65
N GLY A 51 6.86 4.74 -3.59
CA GLY A 51 7.89 5.62 -3.01
C GLY A 51 8.26 6.82 -3.89
N ILE A 52 7.46 7.13 -4.91
CA ILE A 52 7.69 8.26 -5.82
C ILE A 52 7.05 9.51 -5.23
N SER A 53 7.77 10.63 -5.24
CA SER A 53 7.27 11.95 -4.80
C SER A 53 7.40 13.06 -5.87
N SER A 54 7.87 12.70 -7.06
CA SER A 54 8.32 13.65 -8.08
C SER A 54 7.16 14.36 -8.80
N PRO A 55 7.20 15.70 -8.90
CA PRO A 55 6.20 16.44 -9.65
C PRO A 55 6.07 16.04 -11.12
N ARG A 56 7.16 15.55 -11.73
CA ARG A 56 7.16 15.07 -13.12
C ARG A 56 6.07 14.02 -13.39
N LEU A 57 5.76 13.18 -12.41
CA LEU A 57 4.68 12.20 -12.51
C LEU A 57 3.35 12.78 -12.00
N TYR A 58 3.34 13.33 -10.79
CA TYR A 58 2.08 13.71 -10.15
C TYR A 58 1.41 14.93 -10.76
N ASP A 59 2.11 15.77 -11.54
CA ASP A 59 1.48 16.83 -12.33
C ASP A 59 0.56 16.25 -13.43
N LEU A 60 0.90 15.06 -13.97
CA LEU A 60 0.03 14.35 -14.91
C LEU A 60 -1.22 13.79 -14.20
N VAL A 61 -1.04 13.24 -13.01
CA VAL A 61 -2.13 12.73 -12.16
C VAL A 61 -3.08 13.88 -11.76
N GLU A 62 -2.52 15.02 -11.38
CA GLU A 62 -3.25 16.24 -11.02
C GLU A 62 -4.07 16.76 -12.21
N ALA A 63 -3.46 16.87 -13.38
CA ALA A 63 -4.16 17.30 -14.59
C ALA A 63 -5.37 16.39 -14.90
N LYS A 64 -5.21 15.07 -14.78
CA LYS A 64 -6.30 14.10 -14.97
C LYS A 64 -7.39 14.23 -13.90
N ALA A 65 -7.01 14.42 -12.63
CA ALA A 65 -7.96 14.58 -11.54
C ALA A 65 -8.84 15.83 -11.76
N LEU A 66 -8.23 16.95 -12.14
CA LEU A 66 -8.94 18.20 -12.42
C LEU A 66 -9.78 18.12 -13.70
N GLU A 67 -9.29 17.45 -14.75
CA GLU A 67 -10.03 17.23 -16.01
C GLU A 67 -11.35 16.46 -15.76
N TYR A 68 -11.30 15.41 -14.93
CA TYR A 68 -12.45 14.54 -14.67
C TYR A 68 -13.31 14.98 -13.49
N LEU A 69 -12.86 15.91 -12.64
CA LEU A 69 -13.59 16.39 -11.48
C LEU A 69 -15.03 16.86 -11.81
N PRO A 70 -15.28 17.69 -12.86
CA PRO A 70 -16.64 18.10 -13.19
C PRO A 70 -17.54 16.95 -13.67
N ARG A 71 -16.94 15.86 -14.16
CA ARG A 71 -17.64 14.67 -14.69
C ARG A 71 -17.93 13.62 -13.61
N ALA A 72 -17.44 13.82 -12.38
CA ALA A 72 -17.55 12.87 -11.28
C ALA A 72 -18.96 12.80 -10.64
N THR A 73 -19.99 12.63 -11.46
CA THR A 73 -21.41 12.60 -11.05
C THR A 73 -21.94 11.17 -10.92
N ASP A 74 -21.41 10.22 -11.70
CA ASP A 74 -21.72 8.80 -11.62
C ASP A 74 -20.65 7.98 -10.87
N ARG A 75 -20.99 6.74 -10.52
CA ARG A 75 -20.11 5.86 -9.73
C ARG A 75 -18.74 5.63 -10.38
N THR A 76 -18.67 5.51 -11.70
CA THR A 76 -17.43 5.20 -12.41
C THR A 76 -16.50 6.41 -12.35
N ASN A 77 -16.97 7.59 -12.75
CA ASN A 77 -16.15 8.80 -12.68
C ASN A 77 -15.80 9.22 -11.24
N VAL A 78 -16.70 8.99 -10.27
CA VAL A 78 -16.42 9.20 -8.85
C VAL A 78 -15.26 8.33 -8.37
N ASN A 79 -15.26 7.04 -8.73
CA ASN A 79 -14.18 6.13 -8.34
C ASN A 79 -12.86 6.52 -9.00
N TYR A 80 -12.90 6.81 -10.30
CA TYR A 80 -11.71 7.20 -11.06
C TYR A 80 -11.02 8.43 -10.44
N VAL A 81 -11.77 9.52 -10.21
CA VAL A 81 -11.20 10.73 -9.58
C VAL A 81 -10.77 10.46 -8.14
N ALA A 82 -11.45 9.59 -7.41
CA ALA A 82 -11.02 9.21 -6.05
C ALA A 82 -9.66 8.49 -6.07
N HIS A 83 -9.41 7.60 -7.03
CA HIS A 83 -8.12 6.95 -7.19
C HIS A 83 -7.01 7.94 -7.53
N LEU A 84 -7.25 8.89 -8.45
CA LEU A 84 -6.30 9.96 -8.74
C LEU A 84 -6.04 10.85 -7.53
N THR A 85 -7.07 11.18 -6.76
CA THR A 85 -6.94 12.01 -5.53
C THR A 85 -6.11 11.30 -4.47
N ASN A 86 -6.29 9.99 -4.29
CA ASN A 86 -5.44 9.20 -3.40
C ASN A 86 -4.00 9.14 -3.91
N ALA A 87 -3.78 8.99 -5.22
CA ALA A 87 -2.44 9.05 -5.80
C ALA A 87 -1.77 10.40 -5.51
N LEU A 88 -2.47 11.53 -5.65
CA LEU A 88 -1.92 12.83 -5.24
C LEU A 88 -1.49 12.87 -3.77
N ALA A 89 -2.24 12.22 -2.87
CA ALA A 89 -1.81 12.08 -1.48
C ALA A 89 -0.59 11.17 -1.32
N TYR A 90 -0.50 10.07 -2.07
CA TYR A 90 0.64 9.15 -2.06
C TYR A 90 1.95 9.81 -2.51
N SER A 91 1.88 10.93 -3.23
CA SER A 91 3.07 11.72 -3.56
C SER A 91 3.84 12.22 -2.34
N GLY A 92 3.17 12.40 -1.20
CA GLY A 92 3.77 13.06 -0.04
C GLY A 92 4.15 14.54 -0.28
N ASN A 93 3.75 15.12 -1.40
CA ASN A 93 4.21 16.42 -1.86
C ASN A 93 3.14 17.49 -1.61
N GLU A 94 3.44 18.41 -0.69
CA GLU A 94 2.54 19.49 -0.27
C GLU A 94 2.06 20.40 -1.42
N LYS A 95 2.75 20.39 -2.57
CA LYS A 95 2.28 21.04 -3.81
C LYS A 95 0.84 20.65 -4.16
N TYR A 96 0.43 19.41 -3.90
CA TYR A 96 -0.89 18.90 -4.30
C TYR A 96 -2.00 19.10 -3.26
N ARG A 97 -1.68 19.65 -2.08
CA ARG A 97 -2.67 19.98 -1.05
C ARG A 97 -3.81 20.87 -1.60
N PRO A 98 -3.53 21.98 -2.30
CA PRO A 98 -4.59 22.86 -2.80
C PRO A 98 -5.53 22.16 -3.78
N THR A 99 -5.03 21.23 -4.58
CA THR A 99 -5.86 20.44 -5.51
C THR A 99 -6.75 19.46 -4.76
N ILE A 100 -6.24 18.76 -3.75
CA ILE A 100 -7.05 17.88 -2.91
C ILE A 100 -8.14 18.69 -2.18
N GLU A 101 -7.80 19.87 -1.66
CA GLU A 101 -8.75 20.79 -1.03
C GLU A 101 -9.82 21.28 -2.02
N LYS A 102 -9.42 21.62 -3.25
CA LYS A 102 -10.36 21.96 -4.33
C LYS A 102 -11.33 20.82 -4.60
N ILE A 103 -10.88 19.57 -4.63
CA ILE A 103 -11.76 18.40 -4.81
C ILE A 103 -12.74 18.26 -3.64
N ILE A 104 -12.32 18.55 -2.40
CA ILE A 104 -13.23 18.57 -1.23
C ILE A 104 -14.34 19.61 -1.41
N GLN A 105 -14.00 20.81 -1.90
CA GLN A 105 -14.97 21.89 -2.07
C GLN A 105 -15.89 21.67 -3.27
N ASP A 106 -15.31 21.36 -4.42
CA ASP A 106 -15.98 21.48 -5.71
C ASP A 106 -16.57 20.15 -6.22
N ALA A 107 -16.18 19.00 -5.65
CA ALA A 107 -16.64 17.71 -6.16
C ALA A 107 -18.19 17.63 -6.16
N PRO A 108 -18.82 17.26 -7.28
CA PRO A 108 -20.27 17.22 -7.38
C PRO A 108 -20.89 16.12 -6.51
N HIS A 109 -20.12 15.06 -6.21
CA HIS A 109 -20.60 13.91 -5.44
C HIS A 109 -20.00 13.84 -4.03
N LYS A 110 -20.86 13.76 -2.99
CA LYS A 110 -20.47 13.73 -1.57
C LYS A 110 -19.43 12.66 -1.20
N ARG A 111 -19.46 11.52 -1.89
CA ARG A 111 -18.51 10.42 -1.67
C ARG A 111 -17.09 10.79 -2.09
N LEU A 112 -16.94 11.53 -3.19
CA LEU A 112 -15.63 12.01 -3.64
C LEU A 112 -15.06 13.02 -2.64
N LYS A 113 -15.89 13.93 -2.10
CA LYS A 113 -15.50 14.84 -1.00
C LYS A 113 -14.94 14.06 0.20
N LYS A 114 -15.64 13.01 0.63
CA LYS A 114 -15.19 12.14 1.74
C LYS A 114 -13.83 11.50 1.44
N TYR A 115 -13.64 10.96 0.23
CA TYR A 115 -12.37 10.36 -0.15
C TYR A 115 -11.24 11.39 -0.21
N ALA A 116 -11.49 12.57 -0.75
CA ALA A 116 -10.50 13.65 -0.77
C ALA A 116 -10.12 14.12 0.64
N THR A 117 -11.07 14.19 1.59
CA THR A 117 -10.75 14.47 3.01
C THR A 117 -9.83 13.40 3.61
N GLN A 118 -10.06 12.12 3.28
CA GLN A 118 -9.18 11.03 3.74
C GLN A 118 -7.80 11.08 3.09
N ALA A 119 -7.74 11.39 1.79
CA ALA A 119 -6.49 11.56 1.04
C ALA A 119 -5.66 12.72 1.62
N LEU A 120 -6.30 13.83 1.99
CA LEU A 120 -5.62 14.98 2.60
C LEU A 120 -4.90 14.61 3.90
N GLY A 121 -5.51 13.74 4.72
CA GLY A 121 -4.86 13.23 5.93
C GLY A 121 -3.68 12.30 5.67
N GLN A 122 -3.63 11.67 4.49
CA GLN A 122 -2.53 10.79 4.08
C GLN A 122 -1.36 11.55 3.47
N LEU A 123 -1.59 12.73 2.87
CA LEU A 123 -0.54 13.49 2.19
C LEU A 123 0.71 13.68 3.07
N SER A 124 0.54 14.21 4.27
CA SER A 124 1.68 14.43 5.17
C SER A 124 2.29 13.13 5.70
N LEU A 125 1.52 12.04 5.80
CA LEU A 125 2.06 10.73 6.14
C LEU A 125 3.01 10.22 5.05
N TYR A 126 2.63 10.35 3.77
CA TYR A 126 3.44 9.87 2.66
C TYR A 126 4.74 10.64 2.45
N SER A 127 4.82 11.89 2.91
CA SER A 127 6.08 12.63 2.98
C SER A 127 7.14 11.91 3.85
N GLN A 128 6.68 11.14 4.84
CA GLN A 128 7.54 10.36 5.74
C GLN A 128 7.76 8.93 5.22
N LEU A 129 6.75 8.34 4.57
CA LEU A 129 6.83 6.96 4.09
C LEU A 129 7.66 6.81 2.82
N ASN A 130 7.55 7.74 1.87
CA ASN A 130 8.20 7.62 0.56
C ASN A 130 9.73 7.47 0.66
N PRO A 131 10.46 8.26 1.50
CA PRO A 131 11.90 8.06 1.69
C PRO A 131 12.28 6.69 2.29
N LEU A 132 11.37 6.02 2.99
CA LEU A 132 11.60 4.66 3.51
C LEU A 132 11.36 3.59 2.44
N ILE A 133 10.53 3.87 1.44
CA ILE A 133 10.25 2.96 0.31
C ILE A 133 11.35 3.10 -0.75
N ALA A 134 11.64 4.33 -1.15
CA ALA A 134 12.64 4.69 -2.16
C ALA A 134 13.51 5.87 -1.65
N PRO A 135 14.67 5.58 -1.02
CA PRO A 135 15.48 6.61 -0.35
C PRO A 135 16.11 7.66 -1.26
N LYS A 136 16.27 7.35 -2.54
CA LYS A 136 16.85 8.27 -3.52
C LYS A 136 15.75 8.79 -4.44
N PRO A 137 15.64 10.12 -4.63
CA PRO A 137 14.59 10.69 -5.45
C PRO A 137 14.79 10.38 -6.93
N TRP A 138 13.68 10.12 -7.61
CA TRP A 138 13.60 10.09 -9.06
C TRP A 138 13.14 11.47 -9.58
N PRO A 139 13.65 11.99 -10.71
CA PRO A 139 14.51 11.33 -11.70
C PRO A 139 16.02 11.46 -11.50
N GLU A 140 16.47 12.04 -10.38
CA GLU A 140 17.89 12.29 -10.13
C GLU A 140 18.69 10.99 -10.00
N TYR A 141 18.05 9.93 -9.52
CA TYR A 141 18.65 8.61 -9.36
C TYR A 141 17.76 7.50 -9.95
N THR A 142 18.39 6.36 -10.25
CA THR A 142 17.68 5.14 -10.60
C THR A 142 16.74 4.73 -9.47
N HIS A 143 15.48 4.55 -9.81
CA HIS A 143 14.45 4.14 -8.87
C HIS A 143 14.62 2.65 -8.51
N PRO A 144 14.44 2.24 -7.24
CA PRO A 144 14.54 0.83 -6.85
C PRO A 144 13.47 -0.04 -7.54
N SER A 145 13.82 -1.31 -7.81
CA SER A 145 12.87 -2.31 -8.30
C SER A 145 11.75 -2.56 -7.29
N LEU A 146 10.69 -3.26 -7.70
CA LEU A 146 9.61 -3.66 -6.78
C LEU A 146 10.15 -4.48 -5.61
N GLU A 147 11.03 -5.44 -5.87
CA GLU A 147 11.64 -6.31 -4.85
C GLU A 147 12.42 -5.47 -3.84
N GLN A 148 13.27 -4.56 -4.32
CA GLN A 148 14.05 -3.69 -3.45
C GLN A 148 13.15 -2.76 -2.61
N ARG A 149 12.05 -2.26 -3.16
CA ARG A 149 11.06 -1.48 -2.38
C ARG A 149 10.43 -2.33 -1.27
N LEU A 150 10.05 -3.57 -1.57
CA LEU A 150 9.50 -4.49 -0.55
C LEU A 150 10.53 -4.80 0.54
N VAL A 151 11.81 -5.02 0.18
CA VAL A 151 12.91 -5.17 1.14
C VAL A 151 13.03 -3.92 2.03
N ASN A 152 13.04 -2.73 1.44
CA ASN A 152 13.12 -1.47 2.19
C ASN A 152 11.93 -1.31 3.15
N MET A 153 10.71 -1.61 2.69
CA MET A 153 9.49 -1.55 3.50
C MET A 153 9.53 -2.52 4.68
N LEU A 154 9.96 -3.77 4.46
CA LEU A 154 10.11 -4.78 5.52
C LEU A 154 11.16 -4.39 6.56
N ASN A 155 12.23 -3.69 6.15
CA ASN A 155 13.31 -3.24 7.03
C ASN A 155 13.11 -1.84 7.62
N SER A 156 12.02 -1.15 7.28
CA SER A 156 11.80 0.26 7.63
C SER A 156 11.61 0.53 9.13
N GLY A 157 11.32 -0.49 9.93
CA GLY A 157 10.87 -0.34 11.31
C GLY A 157 9.48 0.31 11.46
N ASN A 158 8.81 0.61 10.34
CA ASN A 158 7.49 1.21 10.30
C ASN A 158 6.42 0.14 10.05
N ASP A 159 5.54 -0.07 11.03
CA ASP A 159 4.55 -1.14 10.95
C ASP A 159 3.56 -1.00 9.77
N GLU A 160 3.20 0.22 9.37
CA GLU A 160 2.32 0.40 8.20
C GLU A 160 2.99 -0.09 6.91
N LEU A 161 4.28 0.23 6.71
CA LEU A 161 5.03 -0.24 5.56
C LEU A 161 5.28 -1.74 5.60
N VAL A 162 5.68 -2.29 6.74
CA VAL A 162 5.88 -3.73 6.90
C VAL A 162 4.58 -4.49 6.58
N ARG A 163 3.44 -3.97 7.06
CA ARG A 163 2.12 -4.55 6.80
C ARG A 163 1.73 -4.48 5.33
N MET A 164 1.97 -3.34 4.70
CA MET A 164 1.71 -3.13 3.28
C MET A 164 2.54 -4.10 2.44
N ALA A 165 3.84 -4.24 2.72
CA ALA A 165 4.73 -5.19 2.05
C ALA A 165 4.28 -6.65 2.24
N ALA A 166 3.94 -7.06 3.47
CA ALA A 166 3.45 -8.41 3.74
C ALA A 166 2.15 -8.72 2.96
N LYS A 167 1.21 -7.77 2.89
CA LYS A 167 0.00 -7.91 2.05
C LYS A 167 0.35 -8.05 0.58
N ARG A 168 1.25 -7.20 0.06
CA ARG A 168 1.70 -7.24 -1.34
C ARG A 168 2.26 -8.61 -1.67
N ILE A 169 3.22 -9.10 -0.88
CA ILE A 169 3.84 -10.41 -1.04
C ILE A 169 2.78 -11.51 -1.14
N HIS A 170 1.82 -11.53 -0.20
CA HIS A 170 0.77 -12.54 -0.20
C HIS A 170 -0.15 -12.46 -1.43
N PHE A 171 -0.66 -11.28 -1.75
CA PHE A 171 -1.67 -11.13 -2.80
C PHE A 171 -1.10 -11.21 -4.22
N THR A 172 0.19 -10.91 -4.39
CA THR A 172 0.88 -11.04 -5.69
C THR A 172 1.61 -12.38 -5.83
N ASN A 173 1.59 -13.23 -4.80
CA ASN A 173 2.39 -14.46 -4.71
C ASN A 173 3.90 -14.22 -4.93
N ASN A 174 4.41 -13.04 -4.55
CA ASN A 174 5.81 -12.69 -4.68
C ASN A 174 6.63 -13.30 -3.52
N TYR A 175 6.83 -14.60 -3.57
CA TYR A 175 7.47 -15.40 -2.51
C TYR A 175 8.98 -15.58 -2.73
N GLN A 176 9.69 -14.52 -3.12
CA GLN A 176 11.14 -14.58 -3.28
C GLN A 176 11.83 -14.97 -1.96
N PRO A 177 12.89 -15.80 -1.98
CA PRO A 177 13.53 -16.30 -0.77
C PRO A 177 13.96 -15.21 0.22
N GLU A 178 14.49 -14.09 -0.29
CA GLU A 178 14.89 -12.95 0.53
C GLU A 178 13.70 -12.34 1.29
N LEU A 179 12.56 -12.14 0.61
CA LEU A 179 11.36 -11.58 1.23
C LEU A 179 10.79 -12.53 2.31
N LEU A 180 10.80 -13.84 2.05
CA LEU A 180 10.36 -14.83 3.03
C LEU A 180 11.30 -14.87 4.25
N ALA A 181 12.62 -14.76 4.04
CA ALA A 181 13.60 -14.68 5.11
C ALA A 181 13.38 -13.43 5.99
N LEU A 182 13.13 -12.27 5.38
CA LEU A 182 12.82 -11.03 6.12
C LEU A 182 11.51 -11.14 6.91
N LEU A 183 10.45 -11.71 6.32
CA LEU A 183 9.20 -11.97 7.04
C LEU A 183 9.41 -12.91 8.23
N SER A 184 10.16 -14.00 8.03
CA SER A 184 10.49 -14.99 9.06
C SER A 184 11.24 -14.35 10.24
N ALA A 185 12.33 -13.62 9.96
CA ALA A 185 13.12 -12.93 10.98
C ALA A 185 12.27 -11.91 11.74
N GLY A 186 11.45 -11.13 11.03
CA GLY A 186 10.58 -10.14 11.67
C GLY A 186 9.48 -10.79 12.52
N ILE A 187 8.96 -11.96 12.17
CA ILE A 187 8.03 -12.70 13.04
C ILE A 187 8.73 -13.16 14.30
N GLN A 188 9.92 -13.78 14.18
CA GLN A 188 10.70 -14.31 15.30
C GLN A 188 11.01 -13.25 16.35
N GLN A 189 11.34 -12.03 15.93
CA GLN A 189 11.64 -10.92 16.84
C GLN A 189 10.41 -10.44 17.63
N ARG A 190 9.19 -10.66 17.12
CA ARG A 190 7.99 -9.95 17.59
C ARG A 190 7.00 -10.81 18.33
N TYR A 191 6.82 -12.08 17.94
CA TYR A 191 5.63 -12.85 18.34
C TYR A 191 5.52 -13.12 19.85
N GLN A 192 6.63 -13.08 20.59
CA GLN A 192 6.66 -13.24 22.05
C GLN A 192 6.62 -11.90 22.82
N GLN A 193 6.65 -10.77 22.12
CA GLN A 193 6.60 -9.45 22.73
C GLN A 193 5.15 -8.96 22.84
N PRO A 194 4.81 -8.17 23.88
CA PRO A 194 3.56 -7.41 23.90
C PRO A 194 3.50 -6.46 22.71
N MET A 195 2.35 -6.34 22.06
CA MET A 195 2.23 -5.49 20.86
C MET A 195 0.88 -4.77 20.78
N GLY A 196 0.92 -3.53 20.26
CA GLY A 196 -0.28 -2.75 19.98
C GLY A 196 -1.07 -3.30 18.77
N GLY A 197 -2.27 -2.75 18.54
CA GLY A 197 -3.17 -3.24 17.49
C GLY A 197 -2.58 -3.26 16.08
N LEU A 198 -1.82 -2.22 15.69
CA LEU A 198 -1.16 -2.15 14.39
C LEU A 198 -0.02 -3.17 14.27
N ALA A 199 0.86 -3.25 15.28
CA ALA A 199 1.94 -4.22 15.34
C ALA A 199 1.42 -5.68 15.28
N LEU A 200 0.27 -5.94 15.93
CA LEU A 200 -0.41 -7.24 15.88
C LEU A 200 -0.93 -7.56 14.48
N ASP A 201 -1.65 -6.63 13.85
CA ASP A 201 -2.16 -6.82 12.48
C ASP A 201 -1.01 -7.02 11.49
N THR A 202 0.06 -6.24 11.64
CA THR A 202 1.30 -6.35 10.85
C THR A 202 1.92 -7.73 10.97
N THR A 203 2.16 -8.20 12.20
CA THR A 203 2.74 -9.52 12.45
C THR A 203 1.84 -10.65 11.94
N ALA A 204 0.51 -10.50 12.05
CA ALA A 204 -0.44 -11.46 11.49
C ALA A 204 -0.37 -11.53 9.95
N TRP A 205 -0.22 -10.39 9.27
CA TRP A 205 -0.01 -10.35 7.82
C TRP A 205 1.32 -10.96 7.42
N MET A 206 2.39 -10.75 8.20
CA MET A 206 3.67 -11.43 7.97
C MET A 206 3.51 -12.95 8.07
N CYS A 207 2.85 -13.46 9.11
CA CYS A 207 2.56 -14.89 9.24
C CYS A 207 1.72 -15.41 8.08
N ARG A 208 0.73 -14.64 7.62
CA ARG A 208 -0.13 -15.02 6.49
C ARG A 208 0.64 -15.11 5.18
N ALA A 209 1.50 -14.13 4.91
CA ALA A 209 2.35 -14.11 3.73
C ALA A 209 3.34 -15.28 3.75
N LEU A 210 3.99 -15.52 4.89
CA LEU A 210 4.95 -16.60 5.06
C LEU A 210 4.31 -17.99 4.95
N ALA A 211 3.15 -18.22 5.58
CA ALA A 211 2.41 -19.46 5.38
C ALA A 211 1.86 -19.58 3.95
N GLY A 212 1.54 -18.46 3.31
CA GLY A 212 0.99 -18.37 1.96
C GLY A 212 1.94 -18.87 0.88
N SER A 213 3.26 -18.80 1.12
CA SER A 213 4.26 -19.39 0.22
C SER A 213 4.20 -20.91 0.15
N ARG A 214 3.57 -21.56 1.15
CA ARG A 214 3.50 -23.02 1.34
C ARG A 214 4.86 -23.70 1.43
N ASP A 215 5.91 -22.94 1.68
CA ASP A 215 7.25 -23.48 1.82
C ASP A 215 7.41 -24.12 3.21
N GLU A 216 7.50 -25.45 3.23
CA GLU A 216 7.53 -26.29 4.43
C GLU A 216 8.64 -25.88 5.42
N GLN A 217 9.71 -25.21 4.97
CA GLN A 217 10.77 -24.72 5.86
C GLN A 217 10.26 -23.72 6.91
N TYR A 218 9.18 -22.99 6.61
CA TYR A 218 8.62 -21.98 7.52
C TYR A 218 7.46 -22.49 8.38
N LYS A 219 6.98 -23.70 8.14
CA LYS A 219 5.85 -24.30 8.88
C LYS A 219 6.12 -24.37 10.37
N ALA A 220 7.31 -24.80 10.77
CA ALA A 220 7.72 -24.90 12.17
C ALA A 220 7.61 -23.55 12.90
N LEU A 221 7.99 -22.44 12.24
CA LEU A 221 7.85 -21.10 12.82
C LEU A 221 6.37 -20.74 13.01
N ILE A 222 5.50 -20.99 12.02
CA ILE A 222 4.07 -20.69 12.14
C ILE A 222 3.43 -21.53 13.27
N GLU A 223 3.85 -22.78 13.46
CA GLU A 223 3.42 -23.60 14.60
C GLU A 223 3.88 -23.02 15.95
N GLN A 224 5.11 -22.54 16.05
CA GLN A 224 5.63 -21.89 17.25
C GLN A 224 4.82 -20.63 17.59
N VAL A 225 4.48 -19.80 16.60
CA VAL A 225 3.61 -18.63 16.79
C VAL A 225 2.21 -19.07 17.25
N ALA A 226 1.63 -20.11 16.64
CA ALA A 226 0.32 -20.62 16.99
C ALA A 226 0.22 -21.16 18.43
N LYS A 227 1.32 -21.71 18.96
CA LYS A 227 1.39 -22.29 20.31
C LYS A 227 1.86 -21.27 21.37
N GLY A 228 2.73 -20.33 20.99
CA GLY A 228 3.53 -19.55 21.93
C GLY A 228 3.51 -18.03 21.75
N ALA A 229 2.68 -17.47 20.87
CA ALA A 229 2.58 -16.03 20.76
C ALA A 229 2.03 -15.38 22.04
N LYS A 230 2.63 -14.26 22.43
CA LYS A 230 2.20 -13.46 23.59
C LYS A 230 0.78 -12.96 23.44
N GLU A 231 0.43 -12.55 22.22
CA GLU A 231 -0.92 -12.13 21.86
C GLU A 231 -1.78 -13.31 21.42
N LYS A 232 -2.83 -13.61 22.19
CA LYS A 232 -3.78 -14.70 21.88
C LYS A 232 -4.40 -14.57 20.48
N LYS A 233 -4.64 -13.34 20.02
CA LYS A 233 -5.21 -13.09 18.69
C LYS A 233 -4.22 -13.45 17.58
N LEU A 234 -2.92 -13.19 17.76
CA LEU A 234 -1.88 -13.58 16.82
C LEU A 234 -1.76 -15.11 16.75
N ALA A 235 -1.74 -15.79 17.91
CA ALA A 235 -1.75 -17.26 17.97
C ALA A 235 -2.94 -17.87 17.19
N LYS A 236 -4.14 -17.31 17.35
CA LYS A 236 -5.35 -17.72 16.61
C LYS A 236 -5.19 -17.56 15.10
N TYR A 237 -4.62 -16.45 14.64
CA TYR A 237 -4.36 -16.24 13.22
C TYR A 237 -3.33 -17.23 12.67
N ALA A 238 -2.19 -17.40 13.35
CA ALA A 238 -1.18 -18.37 12.94
C ALA A 238 -1.74 -19.79 12.85
N LYS A 239 -2.54 -20.22 13.85
CA LYS A 239 -3.24 -21.52 13.82
C LYS A 239 -4.13 -21.66 12.59
N LYS A 240 -4.84 -20.60 12.18
CA LYS A 240 -5.65 -20.61 10.96
C LYS A 240 -4.76 -20.77 9.72
N TYR A 241 -3.64 -20.07 9.65
CA TYR A 241 -2.77 -20.07 8.46
C TYR A 241 -1.98 -21.37 8.27
N LEU A 242 -1.84 -22.21 9.31
CA LEU A 242 -1.29 -23.57 9.15
C LEU A 242 -2.05 -24.41 8.11
N SER A 243 -3.32 -24.10 7.83
CA SER A 243 -4.09 -24.81 6.80
C SER A 243 -3.50 -24.65 5.39
N TYR A 244 -2.64 -23.67 5.13
CA TYR A 244 -2.00 -23.47 3.83
C TYR A 244 -0.97 -24.55 3.49
N PHE A 245 -0.38 -25.22 4.47
CA PHE A 245 0.59 -26.31 4.25
C PHE A 245 -0.07 -27.67 3.97
N GLY A 246 -1.38 -27.80 4.19
CA GLY A 246 -2.13 -29.03 3.93
C GLY A 246 -2.89 -29.02 2.59
N GLN A 247 -2.59 -28.04 1.71
CA GLN A 247 -3.30 -27.77 0.45
C GLN A 247 -2.38 -27.82 -0.76
#